data_AF-A0A2E6EL04-F1
#
_entry.id   AF-A0A2E6EL04-F1
#
_cell.length_a   1.000
_cell.length_b   1.000
_cell.length_c   1.000
_cell.angle_alpha   90.00
_cell.angle_beta   90.00
_cell.angle_gamma   90.00
#
_symmetry.space_group_name_H-M   'P 1'
#
loop_
_entity.id
_entity.type
_entity.pdbx_description
1 polymer ?
#
loop_
_entity_poly.entity_id
_entity_poly.type
_entity_poly.pdbx_seq_one_letter_code
_entity_poly.pdbx_strand_id
1 'polypeptide(L)'
;MSYSNHVRICRGRDCAKRSAVIEQLKESLADFGPIGMVKCQDMCKGPVVIVRQGKNRFWFKRVRHASLIEDLRVFIEEGSMTRQLVGSLAKKK
;
A
#
# COMPACT_ATOMS: atom_id res chain seq x y z
N MET A 1 16.73 14.35 -8.43
CA MET A 1 15.29 14.63 -8.21
C MET A 1 14.78 13.67 -7.17
N SER A 2 14.64 14.10 -5.91
CA SER A 2 14.10 13.26 -4.85
C SER A 2 12.57 13.19 -5.01
N TYR A 3 12.07 12.17 -5.69
CA TYR A 3 10.65 11.88 -5.67
C TYR A 3 10.31 11.34 -4.27
N SER A 4 9.73 12.18 -3.40
CA SER A 4 9.19 11.69 -2.14
C SER A 4 8.05 10.71 -2.43
N ASN A 5 8.34 9.43 -2.24
CA ASN A 5 7.31 8.41 -2.19
C ASN A 5 6.46 8.67 -0.95
N HIS A 6 5.14 8.70 -1.12
CA HIS A 6 4.22 8.81 0.01
C HIS A 6 3.35 7.57 0.08
N VAL A 7 3.51 6.82 1.17
CA VAL A 7 2.71 5.63 1.47
C VAL A 7 1.58 6.04 2.41
N ARG A 8 0.36 5.61 2.09
CA ARG A 8 -0.81 5.77 2.96
C ARG A 8 -1.58 4.48 3.10
N ILE A 9 -2.00 4.15 4.31
CA ILE A 9 -2.78 2.95 4.61
C ILE A 9 -4.23 3.33 4.95
N CYS A 10 -5.17 2.63 4.34
CA CYS A 10 -6.58 2.79 4.64
C CYS A 10 -6.91 2.27 6.05
N ARG A 11 -7.63 3.07 6.84
CA ARG A 11 -8.13 2.71 8.18
C ARG A 11 -9.64 2.43 8.23
N GLY A 12 -10.25 2.12 7.09
CA GLY A 12 -11.66 1.74 7.03
C GLY A 12 -11.95 0.48 7.85
N ARG A 13 -13.22 0.23 8.21
CA ARG A 13 -13.66 -0.85 9.11
C ARG A 13 -12.99 -2.20 8.82
N ASP A 14 -12.95 -2.64 7.56
CA ASP A 14 -12.35 -3.93 7.18
C ASP A 14 -10.81 -3.94 7.23
N CYS A 15 -10.18 -2.78 7.06
CA CYS A 15 -8.72 -2.65 7.19
C CYS A 15 -8.35 -2.64 8.67
N ALA A 16 -9.09 -1.90 9.51
CA ALA A 16 -8.88 -1.82 10.95
C ALA A 16 -8.96 -3.18 11.66
N LYS A 17 -9.79 -4.11 11.15
CA LYS A 17 -9.85 -5.51 11.64
C LYS A 17 -8.54 -6.29 11.44
N ARG A 18 -7.56 -5.74 10.71
CA ARG A 18 -6.28 -6.38 10.37
C ARG A 18 -5.11 -5.57 10.93
N SER A 19 -5.21 -5.14 12.18
CA SER A 19 -4.21 -4.31 12.87
C SER A 19 -2.80 -4.90 12.79
N ALA A 20 -2.61 -6.20 13.03
CA ALA A 20 -1.29 -6.84 12.93
C ALA A 20 -0.65 -6.68 11.54
N VAL A 21 -1.43 -6.83 10.47
CA VAL A 21 -0.95 -6.63 9.10
C VAL A 21 -0.66 -5.14 8.83
N ILE A 22 -1.44 -4.23 9.41
CA ILE A 22 -1.19 -2.79 9.31
C ILE A 22 0.13 -2.40 9.99
N GLU A 23 0.43 -2.96 11.17
CA GLU A 23 1.71 -2.73 11.83
C GLU A 23 2.87 -3.31 11.01
N GLN A 24 2.74 -4.53 10.49
CA GLN A 24 3.74 -5.10 9.58
C GLN A 24 3.95 -4.22 8.34
N LEU A 25 2.88 -3.72 7.73
CA LEU A 25 2.98 -2.77 6.61
C LEU A 25 3.70 -1.48 7.01
N LYS A 26 3.52 -1.01 8.25
CA LYS A 26 4.23 0.18 8.72
C LYS A 26 5.71 -0.08 8.88
N GLU A 27 6.06 -1.19 9.52
CA GLU A 27 7.45 -1.60 9.75
C GLU A 27 8.18 -1.81 8.42
N SER A 28 7.61 -2.62 7.51
CA SER A 28 8.26 -2.96 6.23
C SER A 28 8.44 -1.78 5.29
N LEU A 29 7.61 -0.73 5.43
CA LEU A 29 7.61 0.44 4.55
C LEU A 29 8.20 1.70 5.21
N ALA A 30 8.65 1.62 6.46
CA ALA A 30 9.16 2.77 7.22
C ALA A 30 10.38 3.43 6.55
N ASP A 31 11.21 2.63 5.88
CA ASP A 31 12.42 3.07 5.17
C ASP A 31 12.11 4.03 4.01
N PHE A 32 10.89 4.00 3.47
CA PHE A 32 10.48 4.80 2.31
C PHE A 32 9.83 6.14 2.69
N GLY A 33 9.78 6.47 3.99
CA GLY A 33 9.27 7.73 4.52
C GLY A 33 8.02 7.60 5.38
N PRO A 34 7.44 8.74 5.82
CA PRO A 34 6.35 8.72 6.78
C PRO A 34 5.08 8.09 6.20
N ILE A 35 4.53 7.14 6.94
CA ILE A 35 3.32 6.41 6.56
C ILE A 35 2.09 7.11 7.11
N GLY A 36 1.24 7.61 6.21
CA GLY A 36 -0.01 8.28 6.57
C GLY A 36 -1.17 7.30 6.70
N MET A 37 -2.14 7.60 7.57
CA MET A 37 -3.41 6.87 7.63
C MET A 37 -4.52 7.67 6.94
N VAL A 38 -5.34 7.03 6.11
CA VAL A 38 -6.46 7.67 5.42
C VAL A 38 -7.80 7.01 5.71
N LYS A 39 -8.89 7.78 5.55
CA LYS A 39 -10.27 7.27 5.62
C LYS A 39 -10.50 6.13 4.62
N CYS A 40 -11.60 5.40 4.83
CA CYS A 40 -12.05 4.34 3.93
C CYS A 40 -11.97 4.79 2.46
N GLN A 41 -11.47 3.91 1.59
CA GLN A 41 -11.39 4.15 0.14
C GLN A 41 -12.48 3.41 -0.63
N ASP A 42 -13.43 2.77 0.07
CA ASP A 42 -14.57 2.02 -0.51
C ASP A 42 -14.15 0.90 -1.49
N MET A 43 -12.99 0.29 -1.23
CA MET A 43 -12.37 -0.78 -2.05
C MET A 43 -12.32 -2.12 -1.29
N CYS A 44 -13.42 -2.50 -0.63
CA CYS A 44 -13.46 -3.49 0.45
C CYS A 44 -12.90 -4.88 0.10
N LYS A 45 -12.45 -5.60 1.16
CA LYS A 45 -11.41 -6.65 1.24
C LYS A 45 -9.99 -6.13 1.53
N GLY A 46 -9.83 -5.07 2.32
CA GLY A 46 -8.52 -4.53 2.72
C GLY A 46 -7.55 -5.52 3.42
N PRO A 47 -6.32 -5.09 3.79
CA PRO A 47 -5.85 -3.72 3.83
C PRO A 47 -5.70 -3.12 2.44
N VAL A 48 -5.92 -1.80 2.36
CA VAL A 48 -5.70 -1.02 1.15
C VAL A 48 -4.52 -0.09 1.39
N VAL A 49 -3.51 -0.18 0.53
CA VAL A 49 -2.33 0.69 0.55
C VAL A 49 -2.36 1.59 -0.66
N ILE A 50 -2.02 2.86 -0.45
CA ILE A 50 -1.94 3.88 -1.49
C ILE A 50 -0.48 4.32 -1.58
N VAL A 51 0.10 4.17 -2.76
CA VAL A 51 1.45 4.65 -3.04
C VAL A 51 1.35 5.81 -4.01
N ARG A 52 1.99 6.93 -3.66
CA ARG A 52 2.19 8.05 -4.58
C ARG A 52 3.64 8.07 -5.04
N GLN A 53 3.84 7.92 -6.34
CA GLN A 53 5.13 8.06 -7.03
C GLN A 53 5.00 9.21 -8.02
N GLY A 54 5.62 10.36 -7.71
CA GLY A 54 5.49 11.58 -8.49
C GLY A 54 4.03 12.07 -8.62
N LYS A 55 3.52 12.13 -9.85
CA LYS A 55 2.12 12.51 -10.15
C LYS A 55 1.14 11.33 -10.07
N ASN A 56 1.64 10.10 -10.08
CA ASN A 56 0.83 8.90 -10.11
C ASN A 56 0.41 8.47 -8.71
N ARG A 57 -0.79 7.89 -8.61
CA ARG A 57 -1.29 7.25 -7.40
C ARG A 57 -1.76 5.85 -7.72
N PHE A 58 -1.31 4.89 -6.92
CA PHE A 58 -1.62 3.48 -7.06
C PHE A 58 -2.35 3.02 -5.81
N TRP A 59 -3.44 2.27 -5.99
CA TRP A 59 -4.19 1.64 -4.90
C TRP A 59 -3.99 0.14 -4.98
N PHE A 60 -3.52 -0.46 -3.90
CA PHE A 60 -3.32 -1.90 -3.78
C PHE A 60 -4.29 -2.44 -2.74
N LYS A 61 -5.14 -3.40 -3.10
CA LYS A 61 -6.12 -4.03 -2.20
C LYS A 61 -5.62 -5.40 -1.74
N ARG A 62 -6.10 -5.86 -0.58
CA ARG A 62 -5.76 -7.18 -0.02
C ARG A 62 -4.25 -7.36 0.25
N VAL A 63 -3.53 -6.28 0.58
CA VAL A 63 -2.12 -6.35 0.96
C VAL A 63 -2.02 -6.99 2.35
N ARG A 64 -1.96 -8.33 2.38
CA ARG A 64 -2.17 -9.16 3.58
C ARG A 64 -1.07 -10.17 3.84
N HIS A 65 -0.38 -10.57 2.78
CA HIS A 65 0.61 -11.64 2.82
C HIS A 65 2.00 -11.01 2.75
N ALA A 66 2.95 -11.59 3.47
CA ALA A 66 4.32 -11.09 3.50
C ALA A 66 4.92 -10.93 2.09
N SER A 67 4.68 -11.88 1.19
CA SER A 67 5.13 -11.77 -0.21
C SER A 67 4.56 -10.55 -0.94
N LEU A 68 3.29 -10.21 -0.71
CA LEU A 68 2.67 -9.04 -1.34
C LEU A 68 3.12 -7.72 -0.71
N ILE A 69 3.52 -7.75 0.57
CA ILE A 69 4.16 -6.61 1.25
C ILE A 69 5.56 -6.40 0.66
N GLU A 70 6.30 -7.48 0.43
CA GLU A 70 7.61 -7.42 -0.19
C GLU A 70 7.54 -6.94 -1.65
N ASP A 71 6.59 -7.47 -2.44
CA ASP A 71 6.35 -6.97 -3.80
C ASP A 71 6.05 -5.46 -3.80
N LEU A 72 5.30 -4.98 -2.80
CA LEU A 72 4.98 -3.56 -2.65
C LEU A 72 6.23 -2.73 -2.29
N ARG A 73 7.11 -3.27 -1.45
CA ARG A 73 8.42 -2.66 -1.11
C ARG A 73 9.28 -2.52 -2.36
N VAL A 74 9.47 -3.61 -3.11
CA VAL A 74 10.20 -3.61 -4.41
C VAL A 74 9.59 -2.59 -5.38
N PHE A 75 8.26 -2.51 -5.46
CA PHE A 75 7.62 -1.51 -6.31
C PHE A 75 7.90 -0.07 -5.88
N ILE A 76 7.93 0.21 -4.57
CA ILE A 76 8.24 1.56 -4.06
C ILE A 76 9.70 1.93 -4.35
N GLU A 77 10.61 0.97 -4.21
CA GLU A 77 12.05 1.12 -4.38
C GLU A 77 12.47 1.21 -5.85
N GLU A 78 12.02 0.26 -6.68
CA GLU A 78 12.50 0.08 -8.05
C GLU A 78 11.49 0.57 -9.12
N GLY A 79 10.22 0.77 -8.75
CA GLY A 79 9.14 1.11 -9.68
C GLY A 79 8.59 -0.08 -10.48
N SER A 80 9.12 -1.29 -10.27
CA SER A 80 8.71 -2.51 -10.95
C SER A 80 7.54 -3.20 -10.25
N MET A 81 6.54 -3.65 -11.00
CA MET A 81 5.42 -4.42 -10.44
C MET A 81 5.51 -5.90 -10.81
N THR A 82 5.46 -6.76 -9.80
CA THR A 82 5.30 -8.21 -10.02
C THR A 82 3.88 -8.53 -10.49
N ARG A 83 3.70 -9.70 -11.13
CA ARG A 83 2.36 -10.17 -11.55
C ARG A 83 1.37 -10.23 -10.39
N GLN A 84 1.85 -10.60 -9.21
CA GLN A 84 1.05 -10.67 -8.00
C GLN A 84 0.61 -9.27 -7.55
N LEU A 85 1.52 -8.30 -7.54
CA LEU A 85 1.21 -6.92 -7.21
C LEU A 85 0.22 -6.28 -8.19
N VAL A 86 0.39 -6.53 -9.50
CA VAL A 86 -0.58 -6.11 -10.53
C VAL A 86 -1.97 -6.67 -10.25
N GLY A 87 -2.08 -7.94 -9.82
CA GLY A 87 -3.37 -8.54 -9.43
C GLY A 87 -4.03 -7.88 -8.21
N SER A 88 -3.24 -7.18 -7.38
CA SER A 88 -3.72 -6.40 -6.24
C SER A 88 -4.09 -4.95 -6.61
N LEU A 89 -3.72 -4.47 -7.81
CA LEU A 89 -3.99 -3.12 -8.24
C LEU A 89 -5.50 -2.87 -8.37
N ALA A 90 -5.95 -1.73 -7.85
CA ALA A 90 -7.33 -1.29 -7.88
C ALA A 90 -7.43 0.05 -8.60
N LYS A 91 -8.39 0.15 -9.52
CA LYS A 91 -8.78 1.44 -10.10
C LYS A 91 -9.80 2.08 -9.17
N LYS A 92 -9.49 3.30 -8.71
CA LYS A 92 -10.51 4.15 -8.09
C LYS A 92 -11.45 4.60 -9.21
N LYS A 93 -12.72 4.20 -9.12
CA LYS A 93 -13.78 4.73 -9.99
C LYS A 93 -14.04 6.18 -9.65
#